data_AF-A0A2D6PCF6-F1
#
_entry.id   AF-A0A2D6PCF6-F1
#
_cell.length_a   1.000
_cell.length_b   1.000
_cell.length_c   1.000
_cell.angle_alpha   90.00
_cell.angle_beta   90.00
_cell.angle_gamma   90.00
#
_symmetry.space_group_name_H-M   'P 1'
#
loop_
_entity.id
_entity.type
_entity.pdbx_description
1 polymer ?
#
loop_
_entity_poly.entity_id
_entity_poly.type
_entity_poly.pdbx_seq_one_letter_code
_entity_poly.pdbx_strand_id
1 'polypeptide(L)'
;MDIGIGTSLVNVNRFKSKKALKKVFTQKEISYCVSKIRPREHFAARFAGKSAVIKAFSGFNKKLSFSDIEIIHLKNNQPKVLVKSCSEFIINLSLSHEKEHALAFTTVIKR
;
A
#
# COMPACT_ATOMS: atom_id res chain seq x y z
N MET A 1 -11.43 15.20 -16.01
CA MET A 1 -10.99 14.74 -14.67
C MET A 1 -10.33 13.40 -14.87
N ASP A 2 -9.00 13.35 -14.74
CA ASP A 2 -8.26 12.12 -15.03
C ASP A 2 -8.18 11.29 -13.74
N ILE A 3 -8.73 10.08 -13.79
CA ILE A 3 -8.81 9.16 -12.65
C ILE A 3 -8.12 7.85 -13.02
N GLY A 4 -7.11 7.47 -12.23
CA GLY A 4 -6.51 6.15 -12.23
C GLY A 4 -7.10 5.28 -11.13
N ILE A 5 -7.37 4.01 -11.44
CA ILE A 5 -7.90 3.03 -10.48
C ILE A 5 -6.92 1.89 -10.37
N GLY A 6 -6.76 1.37 -9.15
CA GLY A 6 -5.93 0.20 -8.90
C GLY A 6 -6.52 -0.71 -7.85
N THR A 7 -6.37 -2.02 -8.06
CA THR A 7 -6.72 -3.05 -7.09
C THR A 7 -5.65 -4.13 -7.00
N SER A 8 -5.52 -4.75 -5.84
CA SER A 8 -4.61 -5.87 -5.64
C SER A 8 -5.12 -6.82 -4.57
N LEU A 9 -5.17 -8.11 -4.90
CA LEU A 9 -5.38 -9.21 -3.97
C LEU A 9 -4.03 -9.90 -3.70
N VAL A 10 -3.75 -10.21 -2.44
CA VAL A 10 -2.45 -10.73 -2.01
C VAL A 10 -2.65 -11.86 -1.02
N ASN A 11 -2.00 -12.99 -1.26
CA ASN A 11 -1.96 -14.10 -0.31
C ASN A 11 -1.05 -13.76 0.89
N VAL A 12 -1.59 -13.83 2.10
CA VAL A 12 -0.92 -13.53 3.38
C VAL A 12 0.25 -14.49 3.64
N ASN A 13 0.18 -15.72 3.14
CA ASN A 13 1.24 -16.71 3.33
C ASN A 13 2.58 -16.30 2.70
N ARG A 14 2.58 -15.36 1.75
CA ARG A 14 3.81 -14.77 1.17
C ARG A 14 4.67 -14.05 2.22
N PHE A 15 4.08 -13.62 3.33
CA PHE A 15 4.74 -12.87 4.39
C PHE A 15 5.12 -13.73 5.60
N LYS A 16 5.22 -15.05 5.43
CA LYS A 16 5.74 -15.95 6.47
C LYS A 16 7.24 -15.73 6.77
N SER A 17 8.04 -15.32 5.78
CA SER A 17 9.49 -15.12 5.95
C SER A 17 9.87 -13.64 5.93
N LYS A 18 10.85 -13.26 6.76
CA LYS A 18 11.32 -11.86 6.91
C LYS A 18 12.29 -11.41 5.81
N LYS A 19 12.79 -12.32 4.96
CA LYS A 19 13.94 -12.07 4.08
C LYS A 19 13.70 -11.01 2.98
N ALA A 20 12.44 -10.71 2.62
CA ALA A 20 12.12 -9.78 1.53
C ALA A 20 11.51 -8.43 1.98
N LEU A 21 11.36 -8.19 3.29
CA LEU A 21 10.59 -7.03 3.77
C LEU A 21 11.27 -5.69 3.47
N LYS A 22 12.60 -5.62 3.57
CA LYS A 22 13.36 -4.35 3.44
C LYS A 22 13.34 -3.74 2.03
N LYS A 23 13.02 -4.53 0.99
CA LYS A 23 12.92 -4.01 -0.40
C LYS A 23 11.56 -3.40 -0.71
N VAL A 24 10.53 -3.79 0.06
CA VAL A 24 9.13 -3.40 -0.20
C VAL A 24 8.67 -2.36 0.81
N PHE A 25 9.05 -2.51 2.08
CA PHE A 25 8.53 -1.72 3.19
C PHE A 25 9.55 -0.75 3.74
N THR A 26 9.09 0.45 4.10
CA THR A 26 9.90 1.41 4.85
C THR A 26 10.09 0.94 6.30
N GLN A 27 11.05 1.55 7.00
CA GLN A 27 11.26 1.24 8.41
C GLN A 27 10.01 1.54 9.27
N LYS A 28 9.26 2.61 8.96
CA LYS A 28 8.02 2.96 9.66
C LYS A 28 6.93 1.92 9.43
N GLU A 29 6.79 1.44 8.20
CA GLU A 29 5.82 0.37 7.87
C GLU A 29 6.18 -0.94 8.57
N ILE A 30 7.46 -1.29 8.61
CA ILE A 30 7.95 -2.47 9.32
C ILE A 30 7.62 -2.36 10.81
N SER A 31 7.98 -1.24 11.45
CA SER A 31 7.68 -1.00 12.87
C SER A 31 6.18 -1.06 13.16
N TYR A 32 5.34 -0.49 12.28
CA TYR A 32 3.89 -0.58 12.40
C TYR A 32 3.39 -2.02 12.27
N CYS A 33 3.82 -2.78 11.27
CA CYS A 33 3.29 -4.13 11.04
C CYS A 33 3.70 -5.08 12.17
N VAL A 34 4.93 -4.95 12.68
CA VAL A 34 5.44 -5.76 13.80
C VAL A 34 4.73 -5.46 15.11
N SER A 35 4.21 -4.25 15.33
CA SER A 35 3.50 -3.90 16.57
C SER A 35 2.05 -4.42 16.64
N LYS A 36 1.54 -5.05 15.59
CA LYS A 36 0.18 -5.59 15.54
C LYS A 36 0.13 -7.06 15.95
N ILE A 37 -1.03 -7.50 16.46
CA ILE A 37 -1.27 -8.88 16.89
C ILE A 37 -1.03 -9.88 15.74
N ARG A 38 -1.33 -9.48 14.49
CA ARG A 38 -1.21 -10.34 13.29
C ARG A 38 -0.31 -9.70 12.23
N PRO A 39 1.02 -9.61 12.45
CA PRO A 39 1.93 -8.85 11.59
C PRO A 39 1.88 -9.23 10.11
N ARG A 40 1.71 -10.53 9.81
CA ARG A 40 1.67 -11.05 8.44
C ARG A 40 0.52 -10.46 7.61
N GLU A 41 -0.66 -10.36 8.21
CA GLU A 41 -1.84 -9.78 7.56
C GLU A 41 -1.63 -8.29 7.31
N HIS A 42 -1.03 -7.58 8.27
CA HIS A 42 -0.69 -6.17 8.09
C HIS A 42 0.34 -5.98 6.97
N PHE A 43 1.43 -6.76 6.92
CA PHE A 43 2.37 -6.70 5.80
C PHE A 43 1.69 -6.98 4.45
N ALA A 44 0.83 -7.99 4.38
CA ALA A 44 0.08 -8.32 3.18
C ALA A 44 -0.82 -7.16 2.72
N ALA A 45 -1.54 -6.52 3.64
CA ALA A 45 -2.37 -5.36 3.35
C ALA A 45 -1.55 -4.16 2.82
N ARG A 46 -0.35 -3.91 3.35
CA ARG A 46 0.49 -2.81 2.84
C ARG A 46 1.08 -3.15 1.47
N PHE A 47 1.45 -4.41 1.24
CA PHE A 47 1.86 -4.87 -0.09
C PHE A 47 0.72 -4.71 -1.11
N ALA A 48 -0.50 -5.10 -0.73
CA ALA A 48 -1.69 -4.94 -1.56
C ALA A 48 -1.93 -3.45 -1.88
N GLY A 49 -1.89 -2.59 -0.86
CA GLY A 49 -2.06 -1.14 -1.03
C GLY A 49 -1.00 -0.53 -1.94
N LYS A 50 0.28 -0.85 -1.74
CA LYS A 50 1.36 -0.36 -2.60
C LYS A 50 1.20 -0.82 -4.04
N SER A 51 0.83 -2.08 -4.25
CA SER A 51 0.57 -2.63 -5.59
C SER A 51 -0.63 -1.96 -6.27
N ALA A 52 -1.70 -1.70 -5.51
CA ALA A 52 -2.88 -0.99 -6.01
C ALA A 52 -2.53 0.46 -6.41
N VAL A 53 -1.72 1.16 -5.61
CA VAL A 53 -1.22 2.50 -5.93
C VAL A 53 -0.39 2.48 -7.23
N ILE A 54 0.57 1.57 -7.37
CA ILE A 54 1.39 1.44 -8.60
C ILE A 54 0.50 1.25 -9.83
N LYS A 55 -0.52 0.38 -9.75
CA LYS A 55 -1.47 0.15 -10.86
C LYS A 55 -2.33 1.37 -11.15
N ALA A 56 -2.77 2.11 -10.14
CA ALA A 56 -3.53 3.35 -10.38
C ALA A 56 -2.68 4.41 -11.10
N PHE A 57 -1.39 4.51 -10.76
CA PHE A 57 -0.46 5.44 -11.40
C PHE A 57 -0.04 5.04 -12.83
N SER A 58 -0.17 3.77 -13.22
CA SER A 58 0.14 3.36 -14.60
C SER A 58 -0.78 4.03 -15.64
N GLY A 59 -2.01 4.42 -15.25
CA GLY A 59 -2.90 5.22 -16.09
C GLY A 59 -2.40 6.64 -16.38
N PHE A 60 -1.37 7.12 -15.66
CA PHE A 60 -0.75 8.44 -15.83
C PHE A 60 0.68 8.35 -16.41
N ASN A 61 1.07 7.20 -16.97
CA ASN A 61 2.43 6.94 -17.47
C ASN A 61 3.55 7.18 -16.43
N LYS A 62 3.22 7.17 -15.13
CA LYS A 62 4.20 7.28 -14.04
C LYS A 62 4.62 5.89 -13.57
N LYS A 63 5.92 5.63 -13.58
CA LYS A 63 6.51 4.40 -13.02
C LYS A 63 6.87 4.66 -11.55
N LEU A 64 6.21 3.96 -10.64
CA LEU A 64 6.50 3.96 -9.22
C LEU A 64 7.04 2.59 -8.79
N SER A 65 8.02 2.60 -7.90
CA SER A 65 8.49 1.41 -7.19
C SER A 65 7.87 1.31 -5.80
N PHE A 66 8.00 0.15 -5.14
CA PHE A 66 7.51 -0.03 -3.77
C PHE A 66 8.18 0.94 -2.77
N SER A 67 9.44 1.32 -2.98
CA SER A 67 10.18 2.25 -2.12
C SER A 67 9.75 3.71 -2.27
N ASP A 68 9.05 4.07 -3.35
CA ASP A 68 8.55 5.43 -3.57
C ASP A 68 7.26 5.70 -2.80
N ILE A 69 6.63 4.64 -2.29
CA ILE A 69 5.33 4.66 -1.63
C ILE A 69 5.54 4.32 -0.15
N GLU A 70 4.84 5.02 0.73
CA GLU A 70 4.75 4.68 2.15
C GLU A 70 3.27 4.75 2.58
N ILE A 71 2.77 3.70 3.25
CA ILE A 71 1.41 3.66 3.78
C ILE A 71 1.47 3.82 5.29
N ILE A 72 0.97 4.95 5.78
CA ILE A 72 0.86 5.25 7.21
C ILE A 72 -0.60 5.14 7.67
N HIS A 73 -0.83 5.10 8.98
CA HIS A 73 -2.17 5.24 9.56
C HIS A 73 -2.23 6.55 10.36
N LEU A 74 -3.29 7.32 10.15
CA LEU A 74 -3.59 8.50 10.94
C LEU A 74 -4.16 8.10 12.32
N LYS A 75 -4.32 9.07 13.22
CA LYS A 75 -4.84 8.84 14.59
C LYS A 75 -6.22 8.16 14.61
N ASN A 76 -7.03 8.36 13.58
CA ASN A 76 -8.34 7.73 13.40
C ASN A 76 -8.28 6.35 12.70
N ASN A 77 -7.10 5.73 12.60
CA ASN A 77 -6.82 4.49 11.86
C ASN A 77 -7.03 4.56 10.34
N GLN A 78 -7.32 5.74 9.76
CA GLN A 78 -7.43 5.87 8.31
C GLN A 78 -6.06 5.67 7.65
N PRO A 79 -5.94 4.81 6.62
CA PRO A 79 -4.71 4.66 5.87
C PRO A 79 -4.47 5.90 5.00
N LYS A 80 -3.23 6.38 4.96
CA LYS A 80 -2.78 7.48 4.09
C LYS A 80 -1.57 7.04 3.28
N VAL A 81 -1.61 7.32 1.98
CA VAL A 81 -0.50 7.04 1.06
C VAL A 81 0.37 8.27 0.92
N LEU A 82 1.67 8.11 1.12
CA LEU A 82 2.69 9.11 0.83
C LEU A 82 3.47 8.63 -0.40
N VAL A 83 3.56 9.48 -1.43
CA VAL A 83 4.36 9.22 -2.62
C VAL A 83 5.25 10.43 -2.87
N LYS A 84 6.55 10.23 -3.06
CA LYS A 84 7.48 11.34 -3.36
C LYS A 84 7.11 11.98 -4.70
N SER A 85 7.19 13.31 -4.78
CA SER A 85 7.02 14.08 -6.02
C SER A 85 5.71 13.82 -6.79
N CYS A 86 4.60 13.60 -6.06
CA CYS A 86 3.26 13.41 -6.62
C CYS A 86 2.22 14.30 -5.91
N SER A 87 2.58 15.55 -5.57
CA SER A 87 1.71 16.48 -4.83
C SER A 87 0.51 16.96 -5.64
N GLU A 88 0.57 16.86 -6.97
CA GLU A 88 -0.54 17.15 -7.88
C GLU A 88 -1.62 16.05 -7.91
N PHE A 89 -1.45 14.97 -7.14
CA PHE A 89 -2.41 13.87 -7.08
C PHE A 89 -3.10 13.76 -5.72
N ILE A 90 -4.39 13.44 -5.75
CA ILE A 90 -5.16 12.99 -4.59
C ILE A 90 -5.21 11.46 -4.64
N ILE A 91 -4.72 10.81 -3.59
CA ILE A 91 -4.62 9.35 -3.51
C ILE A 91 -5.52 8.87 -2.38
N ASN A 92 -6.58 8.15 -2.74
CA ASN A 92 -7.44 7.46 -1.78
C ASN A 92 -7.08 5.99 -1.72
N LEU A 93 -7.11 5.40 -0.54
CA LEU A 93 -6.77 3.99 -0.32
C LEU A 93 -7.76 3.37 0.65
N SER A 94 -8.27 2.20 0.28
CA SER A 94 -9.01 1.29 1.14
C SER A 94 -8.24 -0.01 1.25
N LEU A 95 -8.13 -0.53 2.49
CA LEU A 95 -7.45 -1.78 2.81
C LEU A 95 -8.42 -2.70 3.54
N SER A 96 -8.44 -3.97 3.15
CA SER A 96 -9.12 -5.04 3.88
C SER A 96 -8.24 -6.27 3.93
N HIS A 97 -8.35 -7.06 4.99
CA HIS A 97 -7.65 -8.34 5.08
C HIS A 97 -8.40 -9.31 5.99
N GLU A 98 -8.17 -10.59 5.72
CA GLU A 98 -8.51 -11.69 6.60
C GLU A 98 -7.26 -12.55 6.85
N LYS A 99 -7.46 -13.79 7.28
CA LYS A 99 -6.40 -14.75 7.61
C LYS A 99 -5.53 -15.13 6.40
N GLU A 100 -6.11 -15.28 5.21
CA GLU A 100 -5.41 -15.83 4.03
C GLU A 100 -5.14 -14.79 2.93
N HIS A 101 -5.95 -13.74 2.86
CA HIS A 101 -5.91 -12.74 1.81
C HIS A 101 -5.93 -11.32 2.37
N ALA A 102 -5.27 -10.43 1.65
CA ALA A 102 -5.38 -8.99 1.81
C ALA A 102 -5.75 -8.36 0.47
N LEU A 103 -6.68 -7.41 0.51
CA LEU A 103 -7.23 -6.70 -0.63
C LEU A 103 -7.01 -5.20 -0.44
N ALA A 104 -6.74 -4.51 -1.53
CA ALA A 104 -6.69 -3.06 -1.55
C ALA A 104 -7.38 -2.50 -2.79
N PHE A 105 -8.03 -1.35 -2.62
CA PHE A 105 -8.52 -0.51 -3.70
C PHE A 105 -7.96 0.89 -3.54
N THR A 106 -7.57 1.50 -4.66
CA THR A 106 -7.10 2.88 -4.70
C THR A 106 -7.69 3.62 -5.90
N THR A 107 -7.96 4.90 -5.68
CA THR A 107 -8.18 5.88 -6.74
C THR A 107 -7.09 6.94 -6.66
N VAL A 108 -6.56 7.34 -7.81
CA VAL A 108 -5.61 8.44 -7.98
C VAL A 108 -6.28 9.47 -8.88
N ILE A 109 -6.44 10.70 -8.38
CA ILE A 109 -7.11 11.79 -9.10
C ILE A 109 -6.07 12.89 -9.32
N LYS A 110 -5.86 13.31 -10.57
CA LYS A 110 -5.03 14.48 -10.86
C LYS A 110 -5.81 15.76 -10.50
N ARG A 111 -5.19 16.63 -9.71
CA ARG A 111 -5.73 17.95 -9.35
C ARG A 111 -5.89 18.84 -10.58
#